data_AF-A0AAV5EPL5-F1
#
_entry.id   AF-A0AAV5EPL5-F1
#
_cell.length_a   1.000
_cell.length_b   1.000
_cell.length_c   1.000
_cell.angle_alpha   90.00
_cell.angle_beta   90.00
_cell.angle_gamma   90.00
#
_symmetry.space_group_name_H-M   'P 1'
#
loop_
_entity.id
_entity.type
_entity.pdbx_description
1 polymer ?
#
loop_
_entity_poly.entity_id
_entity_poly.type
_entity_poly.pdbx_seq_one_letter_code
_entity_poly.pdbx_strand_id
1 'polypeptide(L)'
;MRDPYKLLGVDRDASEEEIRSARNFLIQQYAGHEQSEEAIEGAYEKIIMKSYQQRKKTKINLKTKRLFFFAFIACWSIATSAENGPAFQLAISLFSCIYFLNDKMKNLLRASTTGCVLLQENNS
;
A
#
# COMPACT_ATOMS: atom_id res chain seq x y z
N MET A 1 24.26 -17.08 -4.11
CA MET A 1 23.33 -15.96 -4.42
C MET A 1 23.89 -14.71 -3.76
N ARG A 2 24.21 -13.66 -4.54
CA ARG A 2 24.84 -12.43 -4.04
C ARG A 2 23.76 -11.50 -3.50
N ASP A 3 23.92 -11.02 -2.26
CA ASP A 3 22.96 -10.10 -1.65
C ASP A 3 22.99 -8.74 -2.37
N PRO A 4 21.85 -8.24 -2.88
CA PRO A 4 21.80 -7.01 -3.67
C PRO A 4 22.21 -5.77 -2.87
N TYR A 5 21.93 -5.75 -1.56
CA TYR A 5 22.35 -4.67 -0.66
C TYR A 5 23.88 -4.60 -0.51
N LYS A 6 24.56 -5.76 -0.41
CA LYS A 6 26.02 -5.83 -0.37
C LYS A 6 26.67 -5.46 -1.70
N LEU A 7 26.00 -5.70 -2.82
CA LEU A 7 26.50 -5.29 -4.14
C LEU A 7 26.51 -3.77 -4.31
N LEU A 8 25.50 -3.10 -3.75
CA LEU A 8 25.40 -1.64 -3.75
C LEU A 8 26.17 -0.96 -2.61
N GLY A 9 26.72 -1.74 -1.67
CA GLY A 9 27.43 -1.20 -0.50
C GLY A 9 26.53 -0.46 0.50
N VAL A 10 25.23 -0.74 0.48
CA VAL A 10 24.21 -0.09 1.31
C VAL A 10 23.65 -1.05 2.36
N ASP A 11 23.20 -0.49 3.47
CA ASP A 11 22.55 -1.28 4.51
C ASP A 11 21.18 -1.83 4.05
N ARG A 12 20.68 -2.87 4.71
CA ARG A 12 19.39 -3.50 4.38
C ARG A 12 18.20 -2.58 4.67
N ASP A 13 18.37 -1.63 5.57
CA ASP A 13 17.37 -0.63 5.97
C ASP A 13 17.66 0.77 5.35
N ALA A 14 18.59 0.87 4.40
CA ALA A 14 18.95 2.13 3.75
C ALA A 14 17.76 2.78 3.03
N SER A 15 17.72 4.12 3.03
CA SER A 15 16.63 4.87 2.38
C SER A 15 16.70 4.75 0.86
N GLU A 16 15.58 5.00 0.16
CA GLU A 16 15.58 5.02 -1.31
C GLU A 16 16.55 6.07 -1.88
N GLU A 17 16.79 7.18 -1.16
CA GLU A 17 17.78 8.18 -1.57
C GLU A 17 19.21 7.63 -1.50
N GLU A 18 19.55 6.90 -0.44
CA GLU A 18 20.87 6.26 -0.27
C GLU A 18 21.10 5.16 -1.31
N ILE A 19 20.08 4.35 -1.58
CA ILE A 19 20.14 3.29 -2.60
C ILE A 19 20.36 3.91 -3.99
N ARG A 20 19.68 5.01 -4.30
CA ARG A 20 19.81 5.70 -5.60
C ARG A 20 21.16 6.40 -5.74
N SER A 21 21.67 7.02 -4.68
CA SER A 21 22.98 7.68 -4.69
C SER A 21 24.11 6.68 -4.84
N ALA A 22 24.05 5.55 -4.12
CA ALA A 22 25.01 4.46 -4.25
C ALA A 22 25.05 3.86 -5.66
N ARG A 23 23.89 3.62 -6.28
CA ARG A 23 23.81 3.20 -7.70
C ARG A 23 24.50 4.22 -8.60
N ASN A 24 24.18 5.50 -8.46
CA ASN A 24 24.72 6.54 -9.32
C ASN A 24 26.24 6.64 -9.22
N PHE A 25 26.78 6.50 -8.00
CA PHE A 25 28.22 6.44 -7.76
C PHE A 25 28.88 5.22 -8.41
N LEU A 26 28.28 4.04 -8.27
CA LEU A 26 28.83 2.79 -8.83
C LEU A 26 28.77 2.76 -10.35
N ILE A 27 27.68 3.22 -10.97
CA ILE A 27 27.58 3.36 -12.43
C ILE A 27 28.65 4.30 -12.96
N GLN A 28 28.90 5.40 -12.25
CA GLN A 28 29.93 6.36 -12.64
C GLN A 28 31.35 5.79 -12.48
N GLN A 29 31.59 4.96 -11.45
CA GLN A 29 32.89 4.33 -11.20
C GLN A 29 33.21 3.17 -12.16
N TYR A 30 32.20 2.45 -12.63
CA TYR A 30 32.33 1.31 -13.56
C TYR A 30 31.89 1.63 -14.99
N ALA A 31 31.80 2.91 -15.34
CA ALA A 31 31.37 3.37 -16.67
C ALA A 31 32.22 2.72 -17.77
N GLY A 32 31.62 1.81 -18.52
CA GLY A 32 32.27 1.05 -19.61
C GLY A 32 32.51 -0.43 -19.33
N HIS A 33 32.17 -0.96 -18.15
CA HIS A 33 32.23 -2.40 -17.86
C HIS A 33 30.81 -2.99 -17.75
N GLU A 34 30.27 -3.43 -18.90
CA GLU A 34 28.86 -3.84 -19.08
C GLU A 34 28.35 -4.85 -18.03
N GLN A 35 29.16 -5.87 -17.69
CA GLN A 35 28.78 -6.88 -16.68
C GLN A 35 28.58 -6.31 -15.27
N SER A 36 29.35 -5.29 -14.90
CA SER A 36 29.25 -4.66 -13.59
C SER A 36 28.01 -3.77 -13.53
N GLU A 37 27.70 -3.05 -14.61
CA GLU A 37 26.48 -2.24 -14.73
C GLU A 37 25.23 -3.10 -14.63
N GLU A 38 25.17 -4.23 -15.35
CA GLU A 38 24.00 -5.13 -15.30
C GLU A 38 23.78 -5.73 -13.91
N ALA A 39 24.87 -6.05 -13.20
CA ALA A 39 24.79 -6.54 -11.82
C ALA A 39 24.30 -5.47 -10.83
N ILE A 40 24.68 -4.20 -11.03
CA ILE A 40 24.24 -3.05 -10.23
C ILE A 40 22.76 -2.75 -10.49
N GLU A 41 22.35 -2.71 -11.77
CA GLU A 41 20.96 -2.45 -12.17
C GLU A 41 20.03 -3.54 -11.63
N GLY A 42 20.39 -4.81 -11.81
CA GLY A 42 19.58 -5.94 -11.32
C GLY A 42 19.53 -6.02 -9.79
N ALA A 43 20.54 -5.53 -9.08
CA ALA A 43 20.49 -5.39 -7.62
C ALA A 43 19.53 -4.26 -7.20
N TYR A 44 19.61 -3.12 -7.87
CA TYR A 44 18.73 -1.97 -7.63
C TYR A 44 17.26 -2.33 -7.86
N GLU A 45 16.92 -2.93 -9.01
CA GLU A 45 15.56 -3.36 -9.33
C GLU A 45 14.98 -4.31 -8.28
N LYS A 46 15.78 -5.27 -7.80
CA LYS A 46 15.36 -6.19 -6.73
C LYS A 46 15.03 -5.47 -5.43
N ILE A 47 15.81 -4.46 -5.06
CA ILE A 47 15.57 -3.67 -3.85
C ILE A 47 14.29 -2.84 -4.01
N ILE A 48 14.13 -2.15 -5.15
CA ILE A 48 12.93 -1.37 -5.45
C ILE A 48 11.68 -2.26 -5.45
N MET A 49 11.74 -3.43 -6.10
CA MET A 49 10.65 -4.41 -6.11
C MET A 49 10.26 -4.84 -4.69
N LYS A 50 11.23 -5.02 -3.78
CA LYS A 50 10.97 -5.33 -2.36
C LYS A 50 10.28 -4.17 -1.63
N SER A 51 10.71 -2.93 -1.86
CA SER A 51 10.11 -1.73 -1.27
C SER A 51 8.63 -1.57 -1.66
N TYR A 52 8.30 -1.79 -2.94
CA TYR A 52 6.91 -1.78 -3.42
C TYR A 52 6.06 -2.90 -2.79
N GLN A 53 6.61 -4.10 -2.64
CA GLN A 53 5.93 -5.23 -2.00
C GLN A 53 5.63 -4.95 -0.53
N GLN A 54 6.59 -4.39 0.22
CA GLN A 54 6.40 -4.03 1.63
C GLN A 54 5.23 -3.04 1.81
N ARG A 55 5.14 -2.01 0.97
CA ARG A 55 4.02 -1.05 1.00
C ARG A 55 2.67 -1.70 0.74
N LYS A 56 2.60 -2.71 -0.13
CA LYS A 56 1.35 -3.42 -0.48
C LYS A 56 0.97 -4.46 0.58
N LYS A 57 1.93 -5.23 1.10
CA LYS A 57 1.69 -6.29 2.10
C LYS A 57 1.08 -5.74 3.39
N THR A 58 1.54 -4.59 3.88
CA THR A 58 1.01 -4.01 5.13
C THR A 58 -0.46 -3.61 5.00
N LYS A 59 -0.87 -3.04 3.86
CA LYS A 59 -2.27 -2.65 3.61
C LYS A 59 -3.21 -3.85 3.54
N ILE A 60 -2.77 -4.95 2.91
CA ILE A 60 -3.58 -6.17 2.79
C ILE A 60 -3.68 -6.88 4.15
N ASN A 61 -2.58 -6.98 4.91
CA ASN A 61 -2.60 -7.61 6.24
C ASN A 61 -3.56 -6.91 7.21
N LEU A 62 -3.64 -5.57 7.19
CA LEU A 62 -4.58 -4.80 8.01
C LEU A 62 -6.05 -5.03 7.62
N LYS A 63 -6.37 -5.04 6.31
CA LYS A 63 -7.74 -5.32 5.82
C LYS A 63 -8.15 -6.76 6.14
N THR A 64 -7.27 -7.74 5.91
CA THR A 64 -7.55 -9.16 6.17
C THR A 64 -7.72 -9.44 7.67
N LYS A 65 -6.88 -8.89 8.55
CA LYS A 65 -7.03 -9.06 10.00
C LYS A 65 -8.35 -8.50 10.52
N ARG A 66 -8.74 -7.31 10.03
CA ARG A 66 -10.02 -6.68 10.40
C ARG A 66 -11.20 -7.54 9.90
N LEU A 67 -11.15 -8.05 8.68
CA LEU A 67 -12.20 -8.91 8.12
C LEU A 67 -12.32 -10.26 8.87
N PHE A 68 -11.19 -10.89 9.22
CA PHE A 68 -11.17 -12.11 10.03
C PHE A 68 -11.81 -11.91 11.40
N PHE A 69 -11.48 -10.79 12.06
CA PHE A 69 -12.07 -10.46 13.35
C PHE A 69 -13.59 -10.27 13.24
N PHE A 70 -14.06 -9.54 12.23
CA PHE A 70 -15.49 -9.37 11.98
C PHE A 70 -16.21 -10.68 11.62
N ALA A 71 -15.58 -11.56 10.84
CA ALA A 71 -16.14 -12.86 10.51
C ALA A 71 -16.21 -13.79 11.72
N PHE A 72 -15.18 -13.76 12.58
CA PHE A 72 -15.16 -14.53 13.82
C PHE A 72 -16.24 -14.06 14.79
N ILE A 73 -16.39 -12.73 14.95
CA ILE A 73 -17.47 -12.13 15.76
C ILE A 73 -18.83 -12.43 15.15
N ALA A 74 -19.00 -12.40 13.83
CA ALA A 74 -20.25 -12.74 13.16
C ALA A 74 -20.63 -14.22 13.33
N CYS A 75 -19.68 -15.15 13.17
CA CYS A 75 -19.93 -16.58 13.43
C CYS A 75 -20.25 -16.86 14.89
N TRP A 76 -19.51 -16.24 15.83
CA TRP A 76 -19.82 -16.31 17.26
C TRP A 76 -21.21 -15.75 17.56
N SER A 77 -21.55 -14.62 16.92
CA SER A 77 -22.87 -14.00 17.03
C SER A 77 -23.98 -14.92 16.53
N ILE A 78 -23.81 -15.58 15.38
CA ILE A 78 -24.82 -16.49 14.81
C ILE A 78 -25.05 -17.69 15.72
N ALA A 79 -24.00 -18.23 16.33
CA ALA A 79 -24.11 -19.34 17.28
C ALA A 79 -24.83 -18.93 18.58
N THR A 80 -24.73 -17.67 19.01
CA THR A 80 -25.43 -17.11 20.19
C THR A 80 -26.71 -16.34 19.83
N SER A 81 -27.13 -16.32 18.56
CA SER A 81 -28.32 -15.60 18.06
C SER A 81 -29.65 -16.34 18.30
N ALA A 82 -29.65 -17.48 18.98
CA ALA A 82 -30.90 -18.03 19.51
C ALA A 82 -31.51 -17.13 20.62
N GLU A 83 -30.72 -16.21 21.20
CA GLU A 83 -31.12 -15.39 22.36
C GLU A 83 -30.96 -13.86 22.17
N ASN A 84 -30.20 -13.36 21.18
CA ASN A 84 -29.92 -11.91 21.00
C ASN A 84 -30.34 -11.37 19.60
N GLY A 85 -31.13 -10.30 19.58
CA GLY A 85 -31.94 -9.83 18.42
C GLY A 85 -31.24 -9.05 17.27
N PRO A 86 -32.01 -8.61 16.24
CA PRO A 86 -31.54 -8.22 14.89
C PRO A 86 -30.78 -6.87 14.77
N ALA A 87 -30.62 -6.12 15.86
CA ALA A 87 -30.04 -4.76 15.82
C ALA A 87 -28.53 -4.75 15.49
N PHE A 88 -27.77 -5.74 15.96
CA PHE A 88 -26.32 -5.82 15.73
C PHE A 88 -25.97 -6.19 14.27
N GLN A 89 -26.87 -6.89 13.57
CA GLN A 89 -26.71 -7.24 12.17
C GLN A 89 -26.77 -6.02 11.24
N LEU A 90 -27.64 -5.06 11.57
CA LEU A 90 -27.75 -3.79 10.85
C LEU A 90 -26.55 -2.88 11.11
N ALA A 91 -25.98 -2.90 12.32
CA ALA A 91 -24.80 -2.11 12.67
C ALA A 91 -23.55 -2.54 11.85
N ILE A 92 -23.37 -3.84 11.62
CA ILE A 92 -22.25 -4.37 10.83
C ILE A 92 -22.40 -4.04 9.35
N SER A 93 -23.63 -4.12 8.80
CA SER A 93 -23.89 -3.77 7.39
C SER A 93 -23.70 -2.27 7.14
N LEU A 94 -24.14 -1.41 8.06
CA LEU A 94 -23.89 0.03 8.03
C LEU A 94 -22.40 0.36 8.09
N PHE A 95 -21.64 -0.29 8.97
CA PHE A 95 -20.20 -0.06 9.07
C PHE A 95 -19.46 -0.41 7.78
N SER A 96 -19.83 -1.51 7.12
CA SER A 96 -19.26 -1.89 5.82
C SER A 96 -19.66 -0.91 4.70
N CYS A 97 -20.90 -0.42 4.74
CA CYS A 97 -21.40 0.57 3.79
C CYS A 97 -20.61 1.89 3.93
N ILE A 98 -20.45 2.41 5.15
CA ILE A 98 -19.67 3.63 5.43
C ILE A 98 -18.21 3.47 5.00
N TYR A 99 -17.58 2.31 5.23
CA TYR A 99 -16.19 2.08 4.85
C TYR A 99 -16.01 2.00 3.32
N PHE A 100 -16.97 1.39 2.61
CA PHE A 100 -16.97 1.34 1.15
C PHE A 100 -17.23 2.72 0.55
N LEU A 101 -18.13 3.50 1.15
CA LEU A 101 -18.31 4.91 0.81
C LEU A 101 -17.02 5.69 1.04
N ASN A 102 -16.24 5.45 2.09
CA ASN A 102 -14.97 6.15 2.31
C ASN A 102 -13.88 5.80 1.27
N ASP A 103 -13.79 4.53 0.87
CA ASP A 103 -12.84 4.05 -0.15
C ASP A 103 -13.19 4.61 -1.55
N LYS A 104 -14.49 4.65 -1.90
CA LYS A 104 -14.96 5.29 -3.15
C LYS A 104 -14.94 6.82 -3.10
N MET A 105 -15.27 7.43 -1.96
CA MET A 105 -15.28 8.89 -1.78
C MET A 105 -13.88 9.45 -1.92
N LYS A 106 -12.82 8.83 -1.39
CA LYS A 106 -11.46 9.36 -1.57
C LYS A 106 -10.99 9.41 -3.02
N ASN A 107 -11.42 8.46 -3.85
CA ASN A 107 -11.14 8.46 -5.28
C ASN A 107 -12.02 9.47 -6.04
N LEU A 108 -13.27 9.69 -5.59
CA LEU A 108 -14.24 10.60 -6.19
C LEU A 108 -14.05 12.07 -5.76
N LEU A 109 -13.63 12.33 -4.52
CA LEU A 109 -13.40 13.65 -3.93
C LEU A 109 -12.27 14.39 -4.66
N ARG A 110 -11.26 13.64 -5.15
CA ARG A 110 -10.20 14.14 -6.02
C ARG A 110 -10.71 14.56 -7.40
N ALA A 111 -11.81 14.02 -7.88
CA ALA A 111 -12.51 14.46 -9.10
C ALA A 111 -13.52 15.60 -8.82
N SER A 112 -14.09 15.64 -7.60
CA SER A 112 -15.11 16.61 -7.20
C SER A 112 -14.55 18.02 -6.92
N THR A 113 -13.26 18.13 -6.57
CA THR A 113 -12.64 19.44 -6.31
C THR A 113 -12.59 20.33 -7.56
N THR A 114 -12.69 19.74 -8.76
CA THR A 114 -12.82 20.50 -10.02
C THR A 114 -14.28 20.82 -10.38
N GLY A 115 -15.26 20.06 -9.88
CA GLY A 115 -16.67 20.23 -10.23
C GLY A 115 -17.45 21.22 -9.34
N CYS A 116 -17.05 21.40 -8.08
CA CYS A 116 -17.75 22.31 -7.17
C CYS A 116 -17.32 23.79 -7.33
N VAL A 117 -16.13 24.06 -7.90
CA VAL A 117 -15.68 25.43 -8.22
C VAL A 117 -16.43 26.02 -9.42
N LEU A 118 -16.80 25.21 -10.42
CA LEU A 118 -17.47 25.71 -11.63
C LEU A 118 -18.94 26.09 -11.42
N LEU A 119 -19.60 25.61 -10.37
CA LEU A 119 -20.98 26.04 -10.06
C LEU A 119 -21.05 27.33 -9.24
N GLN A 120 -19.93 27.81 -8.69
CA GLN A 120 -19.91 29.11 -8.01
C GLN A 120 -19.64 30.28 -8.98
N GLU A 121 -19.03 30.02 -10.14
CA GLU A 121 -18.75 31.06 -11.16
C GLU A 121 -19.90 31.24 -12.18
N ASN A 122 -20.86 30.32 -12.22
CA ASN A 122 -22.10 30.48 -13.00
C ASN A 122 -23.29 30.99 -12.15
N ASN A 123 -22.99 31.70 -11.07
CA ASN A 123 -23.99 32.44 -10.29
C ASN A 123 -23.38 33.70 -9.68
N SER A 124 -22.56 34.42 -10.48
CA SER A 124 -22.15 35.79 -10.20
C SER A 124 -22.22 36.64 -11.46
#